data_AF-A0A2E3CTQ6-F1
#
_entry.id   AF-A0A2E3CTQ6-F1
#
_cell.length_a   1.000
_cell.length_b   1.000
_cell.length_c   1.000
_cell.angle_alpha   90.00
_cell.angle_beta   90.00
_cell.angle_gamma   90.00
#
_symmetry.space_group_name_H-M   'P 1'
#
loop_
_entity.id
_entity.type
_entity.pdbx_description
1 polymer ?
#
loop_
_entity_poly.entity_id
_entity_poly.type
_entity_poly.pdbx_seq_one_letter_code
_entity_poly.pdbx_strand_id
1 'polypeptide(L)'
;MEGFKLDWRRWHLTVPVILFVLVGAPVSAGSQSKSACAKLENQIEKYTKLRQAGGTAKQMDKWHRKRSKLKRRFSELRCKY
;
A
#
# COMPACT_ATOMS: atom_id res chain seq x y z
N MET A 1 -3.04 -7.37 -61.98
CA MET A 1 -3.71 -6.19 -62.56
C MET A 1 -4.98 -6.01 -61.73
N GLU A 2 -4.91 -5.18 -60.69
CA GLU A 2 -5.60 -3.88 -60.66
C GLU A 2 -7.12 -4.11 -60.83
N GLY A 3 -7.91 -4.20 -59.77
CA GLY A 3 -8.17 -3.12 -58.82
C GLY A 3 -9.48 -2.45 -59.20
N PHE A 4 -10.56 -2.68 -58.45
CA PHE A 4 -11.73 -1.79 -58.48
C PHE A 4 -12.19 -1.51 -57.06
N LYS A 5 -11.79 -0.32 -56.62
CA LYS A 5 -12.16 0.33 -55.36
C LYS A 5 -13.66 0.60 -55.37
N LEU A 6 -14.38 0.05 -54.39
CA LEU A 6 -15.69 0.56 -54.00
C LEU A 6 -15.48 1.78 -53.11
N ASP A 7 -15.64 2.94 -53.73
CA ASP A 7 -15.56 4.26 -53.10
C ASP A 7 -16.84 4.51 -52.29
N TRP A 8 -16.79 4.25 -50.98
CA TRP A 8 -17.84 4.49 -50.00
C TRP A 8 -17.76 5.91 -49.39
N ARG A 9 -17.37 6.92 -50.18
CA ARG A 9 -17.25 8.34 -49.72
C ARG A 9 -18.56 9.10 -49.85
N ARG A 10 -19.59 8.74 -49.09
CA ARG A 10 -20.65 9.71 -48.75
C ARG A 10 -21.55 9.10 -47.70
N TRP A 11 -21.21 9.21 -46.42
CA TRP A 11 -22.17 9.32 -45.32
C TRP A 11 -21.42 9.44 -44.00
N HIS A 12 -21.83 10.41 -43.17
CA HIS A 12 -21.44 10.61 -41.77
C HIS A 12 -19.99 11.13 -41.59
N LEU A 13 -19.70 12.39 -41.92
CA LEU A 13 -19.91 13.54 -41.02
C LEU A 13 -19.46 13.26 -39.58
N THR A 14 -18.18 13.55 -39.32
CA THR A 14 -17.67 14.30 -38.18
C THR A 14 -18.28 14.02 -36.79
N VAL A 15 -17.69 13.07 -36.05
CA VAL A 15 -17.64 13.14 -34.57
C VAL A 15 -16.24 12.68 -34.12
N PRO A 16 -15.31 13.59 -33.82
CA PRO A 16 -14.05 13.24 -33.18
C PRO A 16 -14.20 13.50 -31.68
N VAL A 17 -14.56 12.51 -30.85
CA VAL A 17 -14.61 12.76 -29.40
C VAL A 17 -14.08 11.58 -28.56
N ILE A 18 -12.79 11.69 -28.29
CA ILE A 18 -12.10 11.42 -27.01
C ILE A 18 -12.07 9.96 -26.53
N LEU A 19 -10.97 9.29 -26.89
CA LEU A 19 -10.40 8.17 -26.14
C LEU A 19 -9.98 8.67 -24.75
N PHE A 20 -10.86 8.58 -23.76
CA PHE A 20 -10.52 8.88 -22.37
C PHE A 20 -9.68 7.72 -21.82
N VAL A 21 -8.37 7.78 -22.05
CA VAL A 21 -7.40 6.93 -21.37
C VAL A 21 -7.45 7.29 -19.90
N LEU A 22 -8.18 6.47 -19.12
CA LEU A 22 -8.11 6.47 -17.66
C LEU A 22 -6.71 6.00 -17.25
N VAL A 23 -5.74 6.93 -17.29
CA VAL A 23 -4.49 6.80 -16.56
C VAL A 23 -4.86 6.89 -15.09
N GLY A 24 -5.15 5.74 -14.49
CA GLY A 24 -5.24 5.60 -13.04
C GLY A 24 -3.89 5.98 -12.45
N ALA A 25 -3.78 7.21 -11.95
CA ALA A 25 -2.62 7.63 -11.19
C ALA A 25 -2.46 6.65 -10.00
N PRO A 26 -1.25 6.13 -9.74
CA PRO A 26 -1.04 5.29 -8.57
C PRO A 26 -1.32 6.15 -7.33
N VAL A 27 -2.32 5.75 -6.55
CA VAL A 27 -2.59 6.36 -5.25
C VAL A 27 -1.38 6.08 -4.37
N SER A 28 -0.46 7.04 -4.31
CA SER A 28 0.75 6.93 -3.52
C SER A 28 0.41 7.22 -2.07
N ALA A 29 -0.21 6.24 -1.41
CA ALA A 29 -0.40 6.19 0.04
C ALA A 29 0.94 5.87 0.75
N GLY A 30 1.98 6.68 0.50
CA GLY A 30 3.37 6.31 0.80
C GLY A 30 4.07 7.07 1.93
N SER A 31 3.62 8.26 2.31
CA SER A 31 4.40 9.14 3.21
C SER A 31 3.98 9.03 4.68
N GLN A 32 2.67 9.03 4.97
CA GLN A 32 2.17 8.93 6.34
C GLN A 32 2.42 7.54 6.97
N SER A 33 2.36 6.49 6.15
CA SER A 33 2.62 5.11 6.57
C SER A 33 4.05 4.94 7.07
N LYS A 34 5.06 5.55 6.43
CA LYS A 34 6.47 5.38 6.79
C LYS A 34 6.80 5.85 8.22
N SER A 35 6.31 7.02 8.64
CA SER A 35 6.51 7.51 10.01
C SER A 35 5.76 6.66 11.05
N ALA A 36 4.54 6.22 10.71
CA ALA A 36 3.77 5.35 11.59
C ALA A 36 4.44 3.97 11.77
N CYS A 37 4.99 3.41 10.69
CA CYS A 37 5.75 2.16 10.72
C CYS A 37 6.98 2.26 11.61
N ALA A 38 7.81 3.29 11.44
CA ALA A 38 9.01 3.50 12.25
C ALA A 38 8.69 3.63 13.76
N LYS A 39 7.59 4.32 14.10
CA LYS A 39 7.13 4.42 15.50
C LYS A 39 6.72 3.07 16.06
N LEU A 40 5.96 2.27 15.31
CA LEU A 40 5.53 0.94 15.73
C LEU A 40 6.71 0.00 15.88
N GLU A 41 7.64 0.03 14.94
CA GLU A 41 8.87 -0.75 14.96
C GLU A 41 9.71 -0.46 16.21
N ASN A 42 9.98 0.81 16.50
CA ASN A 42 10.73 1.20 17.69
C ASN A 42 10.04 0.72 18.98
N GLN A 43 8.71 0.80 19.04
CA GLN A 43 7.97 0.26 20.18
C GLN A 43 8.07 -1.27 20.28
N ILE A 44 8.02 -2.00 19.16
CA ILE A 44 8.23 -3.45 19.13
C ILE A 44 9.64 -3.80 19.61
N GLU A 45 10.65 -3.06 19.18
CA GLU A 45 12.04 -3.24 19.57
C GLU A 45 12.21 -2.97 21.07
N LYS A 46 11.63 -1.88 21.60
CA LYS A 46 11.64 -1.56 23.03
C LYS A 46 11.11 -2.73 23.88
N TYR A 47 9.95 -3.29 23.53
CA TYR A 47 9.41 -4.44 24.28
C TYR A 47 10.22 -5.72 24.06
N THR A 48 10.92 -5.86 22.92
CA THR A 48 11.83 -6.97 22.67
C THR A 48 13.05 -6.88 23.58
N LYS A 49 13.67 -5.69 23.66
CA LYS A 49 14.80 -5.40 24.57
C LYS A 49 14.42 -5.61 26.04
N LEU A 50 13.25 -5.11 26.46
CA LEU A 50 12.75 -5.33 27.82
C LEU A 50 12.58 -6.83 28.14
N ARG A 51 12.03 -7.61 27.21
CA ARG A 51 11.87 -9.06 27.41
C ARG A 51 13.22 -9.78 27.47
N GLN A 52 14.20 -9.37 26.67
CA GLN A 52 15.56 -9.92 26.68
C GLN A 52 16.32 -9.58 27.96
N ALA A 53 16.13 -8.36 28.48
CA ALA A 53 16.70 -7.93 29.75
C ALA A 53 16.12 -8.68 30.96
N GLY A 54 14.98 -9.37 30.77
CA GLY A 54 14.30 -10.08 31.85
C GLY A 54 13.47 -9.17 32.75
N GLY A 55 12.66 -9.79 33.59
CA GLY A 55 11.77 -9.10 34.52
C GLY A 55 10.88 -10.10 35.24
N THR A 56 9.99 -9.61 36.09
CA THR A 56 9.00 -10.47 36.76
C THR A 56 8.07 -11.12 35.73
N ALA A 57 7.49 -12.27 36.06
CA ALA A 57 6.53 -12.97 35.18
C ALA A 57 5.38 -12.05 34.72
N LYS A 58 4.85 -11.21 35.62
CA LYS A 58 3.80 -10.22 35.30
C LYS A 58 4.28 -9.18 34.29
N GLN A 59 5.52 -8.69 34.41
CA GLN A 59 6.11 -7.75 33.45
C GLN A 59 6.32 -8.41 32.08
N MET A 60 6.82 -9.65 32.07
CA MET A 60 7.06 -10.39 30.83
C MET A 60 5.76 -10.67 30.07
N ASP A 61 4.68 -11.06 30.76
CA ASP A 61 3.35 -11.24 30.14
C ASP A 61 2.82 -9.90 29.59
N LYS A 62 2.94 -8.82 30.36
CA LYS A 62 2.53 -7.49 29.92
C LYS A 62 3.27 -7.03 28.67
N TRP A 63 4.59 -7.19 28.62
CA TRP A 63 5.39 -6.84 27.45
C TRP A 63 5.06 -7.72 26.24
N HIS A 64 4.83 -9.02 26.46
CA HIS A 64 4.39 -9.93 25.41
C HIS A 64 3.09 -9.45 24.76
N ARG A 65 2.04 -9.20 25.57
CA ARG A 65 0.74 -8.70 25.08
C ARG A 65 0.88 -7.39 24.32
N LYS A 66 1.64 -6.44 24.84
CA LYS A 66 1.88 -5.14 24.19
C LYS A 66 2.62 -5.30 22.86
N ARG A 67 3.69 -6.09 22.83
CA ARG A 67 4.45 -6.38 21.61
C ARG A 67 3.57 -7.04 20.54
N SER A 68 2.73 -8.01 20.91
CA SER A 68 1.81 -8.67 19.99
C SER A 68 0.78 -7.70 19.40
N LYS A 69 0.22 -6.80 20.21
CA LYS A 69 -0.70 -5.75 19.73
C LYS A 69 -0.01 -4.81 18.72
N LEU A 70 1.24 -4.44 18.98
CA LEU A 70 2.00 -3.58 18.08
C LEU A 70 2.38 -4.28 16.78
N LYS A 71 2.78 -5.55 16.83
CA LYS A 71 3.01 -6.37 15.64
C LYS A 71 1.76 -6.48 14.78
N ARG A 72 0.59 -6.68 15.41
CA ARG A 72 -0.69 -6.71 14.68
C ARG A 72 -0.93 -5.41 13.92
N ARG A 73 -0.75 -4.26 14.59
CA ARG A 73 -0.87 -2.93 13.96
C ARG A 73 0.14 -2.70 12.85
N PHE A 74 1.37 -3.17 13.04
CA PHE A 74 2.43 -3.09 12.03
C PHE A 74 2.04 -3.87 10.76
N SER A 75 1.48 -5.07 10.93
CA SER A 75 0.94 -5.86 9.81
C SER A 75 -0.33 -5.25 9.19
N GLU A 76 -1.26 -4.73 10.01
CA GLU A 76 -2.48 -4.04 9.53
C GLU A 76 -2.14 -2.84 8.63
N LEU A 77 -1.08 -2.10 8.96
CA LEU A 77 -0.57 -0.98 8.16
C LEU A 77 0.31 -1.42 6.97
N ARG A 78 0.48 -2.73 6.75
CA ARG A 78 1.35 -3.31 5.72
C ARG A 78 2.79 -2.77 5.78
N CYS A 79 3.26 -2.47 6.99
CA CYS A 79 4.64 -2.04 7.21
C CYS A 79 5.60 -3.18 6.84
N LYS A 80 6.74 -2.82 6.26
CA LYS A 80 7.84 -3.74 5.94
C LYS A 80 8.97 -3.54 6.95
N TYR A 81 9.63 -4.63 7.34
CA TYR A 81 10.86 -4.62 8.12
C TYR A 81 12.04 -4.15 7.28
#